data_AF-A0A7W1V6Y7-F1
#
_entry.id   AF-A0A7W1V6Y7-F1
#
_cell.length_a   1.000
_cell.length_b   1.000
_cell.length_c   1.000
_cell.angle_alpha   90.00
_cell.angle_beta   90.00
_cell.angle_gamma   90.00
#
_symmetry.space_group_name_H-M   'P 1'
#
loop_
_entity.id
_entity.type
_entity.pdbx_description
1 polymer ?
#
loop_
_entity_poly.entity_id
_entity_poly.type
_entity_poly.pdbx_seq_one_letter_code
_entity_poly.pdbx_strand_id
1 'polypeptide(L)'
;MFQQSNNFNISEKILKQNQLEALKSLSLLLVREINSLDERQTTLEKEIESEKSICLLKELQRFEANMIRCALIRSMGKQTKAAKLLGLNTTTLHAKIRRYKIDLTDF
;
A
#
# COMPACT_ATOMS: atom_id res chain seq x y z
N MET A 1 54.57 -44.51 4.32
CA MET A 1 54.28 -43.56 5.40
C MET A 1 53.88 -42.15 4.92
N PHE A 2 54.03 -41.79 3.63
CA PHE A 2 53.74 -40.43 3.13
C PHE A 2 52.35 -40.17 2.52
N GLN A 3 51.50 -41.21 2.35
CA GLN A 3 50.16 -41.04 1.76
C GLN A 3 49.07 -40.63 2.76
N GLN A 4 49.25 -40.86 4.07
CA GLN A 4 48.24 -40.51 5.09
C GLN A 4 48.22 -39.00 5.43
N SER A 5 49.37 -38.32 5.38
CA SER A 5 49.46 -36.89 5.70
C SER A 5 48.79 -35.98 4.65
N ASN A 6 48.76 -36.39 3.38
CA ASN A 6 48.09 -35.65 2.30
C ASN A 6 46.57 -35.75 2.38
N ASN A 7 46.03 -36.89 2.80
CA ASN A 7 44.60 -37.12 2.92
C ASN A 7 43.97 -36.33 4.09
N PHE A 8 44.70 -36.15 5.18
CA PHE A 8 44.25 -35.37 6.34
C PHE A 8 44.06 -33.88 6.01
N ASN A 9 45.02 -33.29 5.28
CA ASN A 9 44.94 -31.89 4.84
C ASN A 9 43.79 -31.63 3.84
N ILE A 10 43.50 -32.61 2.98
CA ILE A 10 42.39 -32.53 2.03
C ILE A 10 41.04 -32.56 2.77
N SER A 11 40.90 -33.44 3.77
CA SER A 11 39.71 -33.53 4.62
C SER A 11 39.43 -32.24 5.39
N GLU A 12 40.47 -31.64 5.99
CA GLU A 12 40.32 -30.38 6.75
C GLU A 12 39.90 -29.21 5.84
N LYS A 13 40.45 -29.15 4.62
CA LYS A 13 40.07 -28.14 3.63
C LYS A 13 38.61 -28.29 3.19
N ILE A 14 38.16 -29.52 2.93
CA ILE A 14 36.78 -29.81 2.55
C ILE A 14 35.81 -29.44 3.68
N LEU A 15 36.16 -29.74 4.94
CA LEU A 15 35.34 -29.39 6.09
C LEU A 15 35.16 -27.86 6.22
N LYS A 16 36.24 -27.09 6.07
CA LYS A 16 36.19 -25.61 6.10
C LYS A 16 35.37 -25.05 4.92
N GLN A 17 35.49 -25.65 3.74
CA GLN A 17 34.68 -25.28 2.57
C GLN A 17 33.18 -25.49 2.84
N ASN A 18 32.81 -26.64 3.41
CA ASN A 18 31.41 -26.95 3.74
C ASN A 18 30.86 -26.02 4.84
N GLN A 19 31.67 -25.70 5.86
CA GLN A 19 31.29 -24.73 6.89
C GLN A 19 31.05 -23.33 6.29
N LEU A 20 31.91 -22.90 5.36
CA LEU A 20 31.76 -21.63 4.68
C LEU A 20 30.49 -21.60 3.82
N GLU A 21 30.18 -22.68 3.11
CA GLU A 21 28.95 -22.78 2.32
C GLU A 21 27.69 -22.80 3.20
N ALA A 22 27.73 -23.53 4.32
CA ALA A 22 26.64 -23.51 5.29
C ALA A 22 26.42 -22.09 5.84
N LEU A 23 27.49 -21.37 6.19
CA LEU A 23 27.40 -20.01 6.70
C LEU A 23 26.83 -19.02 5.66
N LYS A 24 27.22 -19.16 4.39
CA LYS A 24 26.64 -18.38 3.27
C LYS A 24 25.15 -18.68 3.07
N SER A 25 24.78 -19.95 3.17
CA SER A 25 23.39 -20.36 3.02
C SER A 25 22.52 -19.77 4.14
N LEU A 26 23.07 -19.78 5.35
CA LEU A 26 22.42 -19.22 6.54
C LEU A 26 22.31 -17.69 6.46
N SER A 27 23.35 -17.00 5.98
CA SER A 27 23.30 -15.55 5.79
C SER A 27 22.28 -15.14 4.73
N LEU A 28 22.18 -15.87 3.61
CA LEU A 28 21.15 -15.64 2.60
C LEU A 28 19.73 -15.84 3.17
N LEU A 29 19.55 -16.87 4.00
CA LEU A 29 18.28 -17.13 4.65
C LEU A 29 17.90 -16.00 5.62
N LEU A 30 18.86 -15.50 6.39
CA LEU A 30 18.65 -14.36 7.30
C LEU A 30 18.31 -13.08 6.55
N VAL A 31 19.00 -12.78 5.44
CA VAL A 31 18.67 -11.61 4.60
C VAL A 31 17.25 -11.70 4.06
N ARG A 32 16.83 -12.90 3.61
CA ARG A 32 15.45 -13.12 3.16
C ARG A 32 14.44 -12.85 4.29
N GLU A 33 14.71 -13.32 5.50
CA GLU A 33 13.81 -13.11 6.63
C GLU A 33 13.73 -11.63 7.03
N ILE A 34 14.87 -10.92 7.04
CA ILE A 34 14.92 -9.48 7.30
C ILE A 34 14.04 -8.72 6.29
N ASN A 35 14.17 -9.02 5.00
CA ASN A 35 13.37 -8.37 3.96
C ASN A 35 11.87 -8.66 4.13
N SER A 36 11.50 -9.90 4.47
CA SER A 36 10.12 -10.30 4.76
C SER A 36 9.54 -9.52 5.96
N LEU A 37 10.34 -9.32 7.01
CA LEU A 37 9.91 -8.55 8.19
C LEU A 37 9.77 -7.05 7.87
N ASP A 38 10.65 -6.48 7.04
CA ASP A 38 10.57 -5.09 6.58
C ASP A 38 9.30 -4.83 5.73
N GLU A 39 8.97 -5.75 4.83
CA GLU A 39 7.72 -5.71 4.05
C GLU A 39 6.46 -5.78 4.95
N ARG A 40 6.51 -6.58 6.02
CA ARG A 40 5.41 -6.65 7.00
C ARG A 40 5.30 -5.37 7.81
N GLN A 41 6.42 -4.79 8.23
CA GLN A 41 6.45 -3.52 8.97
C GLN A 41 5.90 -2.37 8.12
N THR A 42 6.32 -2.26 6.87
CA THR A 42 5.82 -1.21 5.95
C THR A 42 4.33 -1.35 5.63
N THR A 43 3.79 -2.58 5.64
CA THR A 43 2.34 -2.82 5.50
C THR A 43 1.58 -2.34 6.73
N LEU A 44 2.07 -2.68 7.93
CA LEU A 44 1.49 -2.24 9.20
C LEU A 44 1.57 -0.72 9.37
N GLU A 45 2.67 -0.08 8.97
CA GLU A 45 2.82 1.37 9.01
C GLU A 45 1.81 2.07 8.09
N LYS A 46 1.55 1.53 6.88
CA LYS A 46 0.53 2.06 5.96
C LYS A 46 -0.89 1.92 6.53
N GLU A 47 -1.19 0.80 7.18
CA GLU A 47 -2.49 0.58 7.85
C GLU A 47 -2.65 1.53 9.05
N ILE A 48 -1.61 1.67 9.87
CA ILE A 48 -1.61 2.57 11.03
C ILE A 48 -1.65 4.05 10.60
N GLU A 49 -1.04 4.43 9.48
CA GLU A 49 -1.12 5.80 8.94
C GLU A 49 -2.51 6.12 8.37
N SER A 50 -3.25 5.10 7.90
CA SER A 50 -4.66 5.25 7.56
C SER A 50 -5.54 5.51 8.79
N GLU A 51 -5.13 5.06 9.97
CA GLU A 51 -5.85 5.22 11.23
C GLU A 51 -5.41 6.45 12.07
N LYS A 52 -4.18 6.96 11.88
CA LYS A 52 -3.57 7.91 12.81
C LYS A 52 -3.95 9.39 12.66
N SER A 53 -4.75 9.81 11.69
CA SER A 53 -5.34 11.16 11.75
C SER A 53 -6.63 11.32 10.95
N ILE A 54 -7.77 10.98 11.57
CA ILE A 54 -9.08 11.36 11.05
C ILE A 54 -9.20 12.89 11.14
N CYS A 55 -8.94 13.57 10.02
CA CYS A 55 -9.23 14.99 9.88
C CYS A 55 -10.69 15.17 9.47
N LEU A 56 -11.53 15.66 10.40
CA LEU A 56 -12.97 15.87 10.16
C LEU A 56 -13.25 16.62 8.87
N LEU A 57 -12.46 17.65 8.56
CA LEU A 57 -12.65 18.45 7.34
C LEU A 57 -12.39 17.63 6.06
N LYS A 58 -11.39 16.74 6.05
CA LYS A 58 -11.12 15.87 4.90
C LYS A 58 -12.21 14.83 4.74
N GLU A 59 -12.66 14.23 5.83
CA GLU A 59 -13.69 13.19 5.77
C GLU A 59 -15.05 13.78 5.37
N LEU A 60 -15.39 14.97 5.86
CA LEU A 60 -16.59 15.68 5.43
C LEU A 60 -16.54 16.04 3.94
N GLN A 61 -15.37 16.40 3.40
CA GLN A 61 -15.19 16.64 1.97
C GLN A 61 -15.37 15.36 1.15
N ARG A 62 -14.83 14.22 1.60
CA ARG A 62 -15.02 12.92 0.93
C ARG A 62 -16.49 12.50 0.95
N PHE A 63 -17.13 12.60 2.12
CA PHE A 63 -18.54 12.32 2.29
C PHE A 63 -19.40 13.19 1.37
N GLU A 64 -19.16 14.51 1.35
CA GLU A 64 -19.91 15.43 0.51
C GLU A 64 -19.70 15.15 -0.99
N ALA A 65 -18.47 14.87 -1.43
CA ALA A 65 -18.19 14.49 -2.81
C ALA A 65 -18.95 13.21 -3.21
N ASN A 66 -18.94 12.19 -2.36
CA ASN A 66 -19.69 10.95 -2.60
C ASN A 66 -21.20 11.21 -2.67
N MET A 67 -21.74 12.05 -1.78
CA MET A 67 -23.15 12.40 -1.77
C MET A 67 -23.56 13.12 -3.07
N ILE A 68 -22.70 14.00 -3.59
CA ILE A 68 -22.90 14.66 -4.89
C ILE A 68 -22.89 13.64 -6.03
N ARG A 69 -21.94 12.70 -6.06
CA ARG A 69 -21.90 11.63 -7.08
C ARG A 69 -23.18 10.79 -7.05
N CYS A 70 -23.64 10.39 -5.88
CA CYS A 70 -24.90 9.64 -5.72
C CYS A 70 -26.11 10.43 -6.25
N ALA A 71 -26.19 11.74 -5.97
CA ALA A 71 -27.25 12.57 -6.49
C ALA A 71 -27.19 12.73 -8.01
N LEU A 72 -25.99 12.84 -8.59
CA LEU A 72 -25.78 12.89 -10.04
C LEU A 72 -26.23 11.59 -10.71
N ILE A 73 -25.83 10.43 -10.19
CA ILE A 73 -26.28 9.10 -10.67
C ILE A 73 -27.81 9.01 -10.65
N ARG A 74 -28.45 9.33 -9.53
CA ARG A 74 -29.92 9.29 -9.40
C ARG A 74 -30.63 10.30 -10.31
N SER A 75 -29.92 11.32 -10.76
CA SER A 75 -30.44 12.34 -11.67
C SER A 75 -30.08 12.11 -13.14
N MET A 76 -29.33 11.05 -13.47
CA MET A 76 -28.74 10.80 -14.80
C MET A 76 -27.93 12.01 -15.30
N GLY A 77 -26.98 12.47 -14.48
CA GLY A 77 -26.11 13.62 -14.77
C GLY A 77 -26.79 15.00 -14.74
N LYS A 78 -28.12 15.09 -14.54
CA LYS A 78 -28.85 16.37 -14.54
C LYS A 78 -28.63 17.15 -13.26
N GLN A 79 -27.65 18.06 -13.26
CA GLN A 79 -27.29 18.89 -12.10
C GLN A 79 -28.46 19.64 -11.46
N THR A 80 -29.42 20.14 -12.23
CA THR A 80 -30.62 20.81 -11.69
C THR A 80 -31.46 19.87 -10.83
N LYS A 81 -31.60 18.60 -11.24
CA LYS A 81 -32.29 17.56 -10.49
C LYS A 81 -31.45 17.06 -9.32
N ALA A 82 -30.14 16.86 -9.50
CA ALA A 82 -29.23 16.51 -8.42
C ALA A 82 -29.21 17.58 -7.30
N ALA A 83 -29.21 18.85 -7.66
CA ALA A 83 -29.24 19.96 -6.71
C ALA A 83 -30.53 19.93 -5.88
N LYS A 84 -31.69 19.69 -6.53
CA LYS A 84 -32.97 19.51 -5.84
C LYS A 84 -32.96 18.31 -4.89
N LEU A 85 -32.37 17.18 -5.29
CA LEU A 85 -32.23 15.99 -4.44
C LEU A 85 -31.39 16.27 -3.18
N LEU A 86 -30.40 17.15 -3.29
CA LEU A 86 -29.51 17.54 -2.19
C LEU A 86 -30.03 18.73 -1.37
N GLY A 87 -31.15 19.35 -1.76
CA GLY A 87 -31.65 20.58 -1.12
C GLY A 87 -30.74 21.80 -1.34
N LEU A 88 -29.94 21.81 -2.41
CA LEU A 88 -29.01 22.88 -2.75
C LEU A 88 -29.51 23.65 -3.98
N ASN A 89 -29.08 24.91 -4.12
CA ASN A 89 -29.22 25.60 -5.40
C ASN A 89 -28.18 25.06 -6.41
N THR A 90 -28.47 25.23 -7.70
CA THR A 90 -27.64 24.65 -8.78
C THR A 90 -26.25 25.29 -8.86
N THR A 91 -26.14 26.57 -8.50
CA THR A 91 -24.85 27.29 -8.48
C THR A 91 -23.90 26.78 -7.39
N THR A 92 -24.42 26.46 -6.19
CA THR A 92 -23.63 25.83 -5.12
C THR A 92 -23.19 24.42 -5.52
N LEU A 93 -24.08 23.64 -6.13
CA LEU A 93 -23.73 22.31 -6.61
C LEU A 93 -22.61 22.38 -7.66
N HIS A 94 -22.74 23.29 -8.63
CA HIS A 94 -21.72 23.50 -9.67
C HIS A 94 -20.36 23.89 -9.09
N ALA A 95 -20.34 24.79 -8.10
CA ALA A 95 -19.12 25.17 -7.40
C ALA A 95 -18.48 23.99 -6.65
N LYS A 96 -19.29 23.14 -6.00
CA LYS A 96 -18.81 21.93 -5.30
C LYS A 96 -18.29 20.87 -6.26
N ILE A 97 -18.94 20.65 -7.41
CA ILE A 97 -18.48 19.75 -8.47
C ILE A 97 -17.07 20.17 -8.95
N ARG A 98 -16.86 21.46 -9.21
CA ARG A 98 -15.54 22.00 -9.57
C ARG A 98 -14.51 21.84 -8.45
N ARG A 99 -14.87 22.18 -7.21
CA ARG A 99 -13.99 22.08 -6.04
C ARG A 99 -13.51 20.64 -5.82
N TYR A 100 -14.40 19.67 -5.97
CA TYR A 100 -14.10 18.25 -5.76
C TYR A 100 -13.65 17.53 -7.03
N LYS A 101 -13.47 18.25 -8.14
CA LYS A 101 -13.04 17.72 -9.45
C LYS A 101 -13.86 16.48 -9.86
N ILE A 102 -15.16 16.56 -9.68
CA ILE A 102 -16.08 15.49 -10.10
C ILE A 102 -16.29 15.63 -11.61
N ASP A 103 -15.93 14.59 -12.37
CA ASP A 103 -16.15 14.55 -13.81
C ASP A 103 -17.62 14.28 -14.10
N LEU A 104 -18.22 15.10 -14.97
CA LEU A 104 -19.63 15.00 -15.31
C LEU A 104 -19.90 13.99 -16.43
N THR A 105 -18.86 13.54 -17.15
CA THR A 105 -19.02 12.50 -18.17
C THR A 105 -19.30 11.12 -17.58
N ASP A 106 -19.12 10.96 -16.27
CA ASP A 106 -19.28 9.69 -15.56
C ASP A 106 -20.74 9.36 -15.17
N PHE A 107 -21.73 10.22 -15.48
CA PHE A 107 -23.08 10.19 -14.88
C PHE A 107 -24.26 10.33 -15.85
#